data_AF-F5YVN5-F1
#
_entry.id   AF-F5YVN5-F1
#
_cell.length_a   1.000
_cell.length_b   1.000
_cell.length_c   1.000
_cell.angle_alpha   90.00
_cell.angle_beta   90.00
_cell.angle_gamma   90.00
#
_symmetry.space_group_name_H-M   'P 1'
#
loop_
_entity.id
_entity.type
_entity.pdbx_description
1 polymer ?
#
loop_
_entity_poly.entity_id
_entity_poly.type
_entity_poly.pdbx_seq_one_letter_code
_entity_poly.pdbx_strand_id
1 'polypeptide(L)'
;MLRYASAASLAGLAAGATSPTASAAAPTLIDYAMRQIPAQDIRAAGHAGVINYVSTSRPGSNFGAKPITRPYAESLTAAGLVIVSNFQYGKPGGTAPSDFTRGFAGGVADAQTAWNIHTAAGGGRSAPIFFSVDDDINRDTWNNVALQWFRGINSVLGVQRTGIYGGVNACQWAAADGVIGNSRTPGHRWAWQTRSWSRGQRFPGAVLFQRIVSTASTPGPIVGGIEVDVNDVLAQDCGQWNLHP
;
A
#
# COMPACT_ATOMS: atom_id res chain seq x y z
N MET A 1 -70.42 -26.31 -44.00
CA MET A 1 -69.87 -26.70 -42.68
C MET A 1 -68.48 -26.11 -42.55
N LEU A 2 -68.16 -25.65 -41.34
CA LEU A 2 -67.23 -24.58 -41.01
C LEU A 2 -65.74 -25.01 -41.08
N ARG A 3 -64.89 -24.11 -41.58
CA ARG A 3 -63.42 -24.14 -41.47
C ARG A 3 -63.00 -23.89 -40.01
N TYR A 4 -61.99 -24.61 -39.52
CA TYR A 4 -61.10 -24.13 -38.45
C TYR A 4 -59.67 -24.66 -38.65
N ALA A 5 -58.75 -23.74 -38.84
CA ALA A 5 -57.32 -23.88 -38.58
C ALA A 5 -57.04 -23.28 -37.21
N SER A 6 -56.17 -23.88 -36.38
CA SER A 6 -55.47 -23.22 -35.27
C SER A 6 -54.30 -24.08 -34.78
N ALA A 7 -53.20 -23.39 -34.49
CA ALA A 7 -51.87 -23.90 -34.14
C ALA A 7 -51.66 -24.07 -32.63
N ALA A 8 -50.62 -24.82 -32.23
CA ALA A 8 -49.94 -24.72 -30.93
C ALA A 8 -48.52 -25.32 -31.07
N SER A 9 -47.50 -24.50 -31.38
CA SER A 9 -46.52 -23.93 -30.44
C SER A 9 -45.48 -24.95 -29.90
N LEU A 10 -44.38 -25.11 -30.64
CA LEU A 10 -43.13 -25.67 -30.14
C LEU A 10 -42.49 -24.66 -29.15
N ALA A 11 -42.45 -25.01 -27.86
CA ALA A 11 -41.74 -24.26 -26.85
C ALA A 11 -40.23 -24.40 -27.09
N GLY A 12 -39.58 -23.30 -27.47
CA GLY A 12 -38.13 -23.20 -27.53
C GLY A 12 -37.53 -23.13 -26.13
N LEU A 13 -36.65 -24.08 -25.80
CA LEU A 13 -35.75 -23.99 -24.65
C LEU A 13 -34.66 -22.96 -24.97
N ALA A 14 -34.84 -21.72 -24.52
CA ALA A 14 -33.76 -20.75 -24.47
C ALA A 14 -32.82 -21.13 -23.31
N ALA A 15 -31.72 -21.81 -23.63
CA ALA A 15 -30.60 -21.96 -22.72
C ALA A 15 -29.98 -20.57 -22.51
N GLY A 16 -30.28 -19.95 -21.37
CA GLY A 16 -29.63 -18.72 -20.94
C GLY A 16 -28.16 -18.98 -20.65
N ALA A 17 -27.30 -18.79 -21.65
CA ALA A 17 -25.87 -18.70 -21.44
C ALA A 17 -25.60 -17.40 -20.66
N THR A 18 -25.41 -17.51 -19.35
CA THR A 18 -24.81 -16.45 -18.56
C THR A 18 -23.35 -16.33 -19.00
N SER A 19 -23.07 -15.42 -19.92
CA SER A 19 -21.70 -15.04 -20.26
C SER A 19 -20.98 -14.64 -18.97
N PRO A 20 -19.76 -15.15 -18.71
CA PRO A 20 -18.99 -14.69 -17.57
C PRO A 20 -18.79 -13.19 -17.72
N THR A 21 -19.25 -12.42 -16.74
CA THR A 21 -18.91 -11.01 -16.64
C THR A 21 -17.39 -10.93 -16.45
N ALA A 22 -16.68 -10.43 -17.46
CA ALA A 22 -15.28 -10.10 -17.34
C ALA A 22 -15.13 -9.06 -16.22
N SER A 23 -14.66 -9.50 -15.06
CA SER A 23 -14.24 -8.60 -13.99
C SER A 23 -12.84 -8.12 -14.33
N ALA A 24 -12.64 -6.81 -14.47
CA ALA A 24 -11.31 -6.25 -14.61
C ALA A 24 -10.46 -6.67 -13.40
N ALA A 25 -9.20 -7.03 -13.63
CA ALA A 25 -8.28 -7.32 -12.53
C ALA A 25 -8.24 -6.14 -11.55
N ALA A 26 -8.17 -6.42 -10.25
CA ALA A 26 -8.07 -5.38 -9.24
C ALA A 26 -6.83 -4.51 -9.49
N PRO A 27 -6.92 -3.19 -9.26
CA PRO A 27 -5.79 -2.29 -9.52
C PRO A 27 -4.61 -2.67 -8.63
N THR A 28 -3.41 -2.43 -9.15
CA THR A 28 -2.15 -2.67 -8.43
C THR A 28 -1.34 -1.39 -8.31
N LEU A 29 -0.62 -1.27 -7.20
CA LEU A 29 0.42 -0.25 -7.00
C LEU A 29 1.78 -0.95 -6.92
N ILE A 30 2.83 -0.25 -7.33
CA ILE A 30 4.21 -0.74 -7.19
C ILE A 30 4.99 0.09 -6.18
N ASP A 31 5.93 -0.56 -5.50
CA ASP A 31 6.89 0.11 -4.64
C ASP A 31 8.33 -0.29 -5.00
N TYR A 32 9.24 0.67 -4.90
CA TYR A 32 10.62 0.54 -5.36
C TYR A 32 11.48 1.63 -4.74
N ALA A 33 12.70 1.27 -4.36
CA ALA A 33 13.65 2.19 -3.72
C ALA A 33 14.83 2.58 -4.64
N MET A 34 15.21 1.73 -5.60
CA MET A 34 16.49 1.83 -6.30
C MET A 34 16.65 3.15 -7.07
N ARG A 35 15.65 3.53 -7.87
CA ARG A 35 15.59 4.80 -8.61
C ARG A 35 14.16 5.11 -9.02
N GLN A 36 13.88 6.38 -9.33
CA GLN A 36 12.60 6.78 -9.91
C GLN A 36 12.38 6.08 -11.27
N ILE A 37 11.14 5.64 -11.48
CA ILE A 37 10.68 5.03 -12.74
C ILE A 37 9.86 6.09 -13.49
N PRO A 38 10.10 6.33 -14.79
CA PRO A 38 9.25 7.24 -15.58
C PRO A 38 7.77 6.88 -15.48
N ALA A 39 6.91 7.87 -15.25
CA ALA A 39 5.47 7.64 -15.04
C ALA A 39 4.80 6.89 -16.20
N GLN A 40 5.27 7.10 -17.43
CA GLN A 40 4.75 6.39 -18.60
C GLN A 40 5.08 4.90 -18.58
N ASP A 41 6.24 4.49 -18.07
CA ASP A 41 6.61 3.07 -17.96
C ASP A 41 5.73 2.35 -16.93
N ILE A 42 5.40 3.03 -15.82
CA ILE A 42 4.50 2.50 -14.78
C ILE A 42 3.10 2.29 -15.35
N ARG A 43 2.60 3.28 -16.10
CA ARG A 43 1.29 3.19 -16.76
C ARG A 43 1.27 2.12 -17.85
N ALA A 44 2.32 2.03 -18.66
CA ALA A 44 2.46 1.02 -19.71
C ALA A 44 2.53 -0.40 -19.15
N ALA A 45 3.11 -0.57 -17.96
CA ALA A 45 3.11 -1.83 -17.22
C ALA A 45 1.73 -2.19 -16.60
N GLY A 46 0.73 -1.31 -16.70
CA GLY A 46 -0.65 -1.57 -16.26
C GLY A 46 -0.89 -1.31 -14.77
N HIS A 47 0.03 -0.64 -14.07
CA HIS A 47 -0.16 -0.27 -12.68
C HIS A 47 -0.96 1.04 -12.55
N ALA A 48 -1.80 1.12 -11.51
CA ALA A 48 -2.63 2.30 -11.24
C ALA A 48 -1.86 3.42 -10.53
N GLY A 49 -0.69 3.12 -9.99
CA GLY A 49 0.11 4.09 -9.26
C GLY A 49 1.24 3.48 -8.45
N VAL A 50 1.70 4.22 -7.45
CA VAL A 50 2.89 3.90 -6.68
C VAL A 50 2.65 4.06 -5.19
N ILE A 51 3.38 3.27 -4.42
CA ILE A 51 3.63 3.54 -3.00
C ILE A 51 5.09 4.03 -2.93
N ASN A 52 5.32 5.28 -2.54
CA ASN A 52 6.64 5.91 -2.63
C ASN A 52 7.12 6.47 -1.29
N TYR A 53 8.44 6.56 -1.13
CA TYR A 53 9.05 6.76 0.17
C TYR A 53 9.13 8.24 0.55
N VAL A 54 8.57 8.57 1.71
CA VAL A 54 8.76 9.85 2.40
C VAL A 54 9.86 9.73 3.46
N SER A 55 10.94 9.01 3.12
CA SER A 55 12.13 8.81 3.94
C SER A 55 13.39 8.97 3.08
N THR A 56 14.54 9.23 3.71
CA THR A 56 15.83 9.36 3.03
C THR A 56 16.55 8.01 2.92
N SER A 57 17.64 7.99 2.15
CA SER A 57 18.59 6.87 2.18
C SER A 57 19.27 6.78 3.54
N ARG A 58 19.39 5.55 4.07
CA ARG A 58 20.21 5.27 5.26
C ARG A 58 21.71 5.25 4.90
N PRO A 59 22.63 5.35 5.87
CA PRO A 59 24.07 5.40 5.63
C PRO A 59 24.53 4.18 4.81
N GLY A 60 25.42 4.39 3.84
CA GLY A 60 25.92 3.31 2.98
C GLY A 60 24.91 2.79 1.95
N SER A 61 23.74 3.42 1.81
CA SER A 61 22.80 3.17 0.70
C SER A 61 22.61 4.41 -0.15
N ASN A 62 22.28 4.23 -1.43
CA ASN A 62 21.99 5.32 -2.36
C ASN A 62 20.73 4.99 -3.16
N PHE A 63 19.58 5.21 -2.54
CA PHE A 63 18.28 4.94 -3.14
C PHE A 63 17.77 6.17 -3.90
N GLY A 64 17.75 6.10 -5.23
CA GLY A 64 17.31 7.20 -6.09
C GLY A 64 15.81 7.48 -6.05
N ALA A 65 15.00 6.63 -5.40
CA ALA A 65 13.58 6.88 -5.13
C ALA A 65 13.28 7.25 -3.67
N LYS A 66 14.31 7.51 -2.84
CA LYS A 66 14.16 7.93 -1.45
C LYS A 66 14.87 9.27 -1.20
N PRO A 67 14.13 10.39 -0.99
CA PRO A 67 12.67 10.49 -0.95
C PRO A 67 12.01 10.71 -2.32
N ILE A 68 10.67 10.59 -2.37
CA ILE A 68 9.84 11.20 -3.40
C ILE A 68 10.08 12.72 -3.45
N THR A 69 10.11 13.28 -4.66
CA THR A 69 10.24 14.72 -4.89
C THR A 69 8.99 15.29 -5.53
N ARG A 70 8.76 16.61 -5.38
CA ARG A 70 7.63 17.29 -6.00
C ARG A 70 7.58 17.15 -7.53
N PRO A 71 8.67 17.37 -8.28
CA PRO A 71 8.63 17.16 -9.73
C PRO A 71 8.26 15.73 -10.12
N TYR A 72 8.70 14.74 -9.34
CA TYR A 72 8.34 13.35 -9.59
C TYR A 72 6.86 13.08 -9.31
N ALA A 73 6.35 13.54 -8.17
CA ALA A 73 4.93 13.43 -7.82
C ALA A 73 4.02 14.10 -8.86
N GLU A 74 4.41 15.28 -9.36
CA GLU A 74 3.70 15.98 -10.43
C GLU A 74 3.71 15.17 -11.73
N SER A 75 4.83 14.54 -12.09
CA SER A 75 4.92 13.67 -13.27
C SER A 75 4.02 12.42 -13.18
N LEU A 76 3.93 11.81 -11.99
CA LEU A 76 3.06 10.67 -11.73
C LEU A 76 1.59 11.08 -11.85
N THR A 77 1.23 12.19 -11.20
CA THR A 77 -0.14 12.73 -11.21
C THR A 77 -0.57 13.11 -12.63
N ALA A 78 0.31 13.77 -13.41
CA ALA A 78 0.03 14.13 -14.80
C ALA A 78 -0.18 12.92 -15.71
N ALA A 79 0.43 11.78 -15.39
CA ALA A 79 0.20 10.51 -16.09
C ALA A 79 -1.10 9.79 -15.66
N GLY A 80 -1.82 10.32 -14.66
CA GLY A 80 -3.03 9.72 -14.09
C GLY A 80 -2.77 8.66 -13.03
N LEU A 81 -1.54 8.58 -12.50
CA LEU A 81 -1.15 7.60 -11.49
C LEU A 81 -1.45 8.11 -10.08
N VAL A 82 -1.94 7.22 -9.22
CA VAL A 82 -2.12 7.53 -7.80
C VAL A 82 -0.82 7.40 -7.01
N ILE A 83 -0.71 8.11 -5.88
CA ILE A 83 0.47 8.11 -5.01
C ILE A 83 0.02 7.81 -3.58
N VAL A 84 0.69 6.88 -2.93
CA VAL A 84 0.54 6.55 -1.50
C VAL A 84 1.90 6.74 -0.81
N SER A 85 1.91 7.27 0.42
CA SER A 85 3.15 7.51 1.16
C SER A 85 3.56 6.35 2.05
N ASN A 86 4.83 6.00 1.99
CA ASN A 86 5.47 5.01 2.86
C ASN A 86 6.69 5.61 3.58
N PHE A 87 6.92 5.25 4.84
CA PHE A 87 8.12 5.58 5.58
C PHE A 87 8.88 4.32 5.98
N GLN A 88 10.12 4.23 5.48
CA GLN A 88 11.11 3.28 5.95
C GLN A 88 12.51 3.86 5.73
N TYR A 89 13.23 4.09 6.82
CA TYR A 89 14.63 4.51 6.80
C TYR A 89 15.54 3.32 7.10
N GLY A 90 15.32 2.71 8.26
CA GLY A 90 16.05 1.55 8.77
C GLY A 90 15.72 0.24 8.05
N LYS A 91 16.56 -0.77 8.27
CA LYS A 91 16.32 -2.15 7.85
C LYS A 91 16.97 -3.12 8.85
N PRO A 92 16.33 -4.24 9.23
CA PRO A 92 16.98 -5.23 10.09
C PRO A 92 18.30 -5.71 9.48
N GLY A 93 19.34 -5.79 10.30
CA GLY A 93 20.71 -6.13 9.88
C GLY A 93 21.42 -5.10 8.99
N GLY A 94 20.81 -3.93 8.77
CA GLY A 94 21.41 -2.83 8.00
C GLY A 94 22.31 -1.91 8.84
N THR A 95 22.87 -0.89 8.18
CA THR A 95 23.64 0.20 8.80
C THR A 95 22.79 1.11 9.70
N ALA A 96 21.47 1.06 9.56
CA ALA A 96 20.50 1.64 10.47
C ALA A 96 19.48 0.55 10.83
N PRO A 97 19.25 0.27 12.13
CA PRO A 97 18.32 -0.77 12.57
C PRO A 97 16.87 -0.43 12.20
N SER A 98 15.96 -1.40 12.30
CA SER A 98 14.52 -1.21 12.06
C SER A 98 13.98 0.00 12.84
N ASP A 99 13.22 0.88 12.16
CA ASP A 99 12.85 2.19 12.70
C ASP A 99 12.13 2.11 14.06
N PHE A 100 11.23 1.12 14.19
CA PHE A 100 10.45 0.90 15.40
C PHE A 100 11.29 0.67 16.65
N THR A 101 12.54 0.20 16.53
CA THR A 101 13.40 -0.10 17.69
C THR A 101 13.81 1.17 18.45
N ARG A 102 13.59 2.36 17.87
CA ARG A 102 13.82 3.65 18.52
C ARG A 102 12.68 4.09 19.45
N GLY A 103 11.61 3.31 19.57
CA GLY A 103 10.51 3.54 20.50
C GLY A 103 9.83 4.90 20.30
N PHE A 104 9.26 5.45 21.37
CA PHE A 104 8.46 6.69 21.29
C PHE A 104 9.21 7.87 20.67
N ALA A 105 10.42 8.18 21.17
CA ALA A 105 11.21 9.31 20.67
C ALA A 105 11.59 9.13 19.18
N GLY A 106 11.89 7.89 18.77
CA GLY A 106 12.06 7.55 17.36
C GLY A 106 10.83 7.83 16.52
N GLY A 107 9.66 7.45 17.03
CA GLY A 107 8.39 7.64 16.32
C GLY A 107 8.05 9.11 16.09
N VAL A 108 8.35 9.97 17.06
CA VAL A 108 8.23 11.43 16.91
C VAL A 108 9.14 11.94 15.79
N ALA A 109 10.43 11.58 15.83
CA ALA A 109 11.40 12.03 14.85
C ALA A 109 11.08 11.55 13.42
N ASP A 110 10.61 10.31 13.30
CA ASP A 110 10.22 9.71 12.02
C ASP A 110 8.98 10.35 11.45
N ALA A 111 7.97 10.59 12.28
CA ALA A 111 6.75 11.25 11.85
C ALA A 111 6.99 12.69 11.41
N GLN A 112 7.86 13.43 12.11
CA GLN A 112 8.28 14.78 11.70
C GLN A 112 9.01 14.74 10.34
N THR A 113 9.95 13.81 10.18
CA THR A 113 10.69 13.64 8.91
C THR A 113 9.74 13.27 7.77
N ALA A 114 8.88 12.28 7.99
CA ALA A 114 7.91 11.80 7.03
C ALA A 114 6.95 12.91 6.59
N TRP A 115 6.44 13.69 7.55
CA TRP A 115 5.52 14.79 7.26
C TRP A 115 6.17 15.91 6.47
N ASN A 116 7.40 16.29 6.82
CA ASN A 116 8.14 17.32 6.11
C ASN A 116 8.38 16.91 4.64
N ILE A 117 8.78 15.66 4.40
CA ILE A 117 9.01 15.15 3.04
C ILE A 117 7.69 15.02 2.28
N HIS A 118 6.66 14.44 2.91
CA HIS A 118 5.32 14.27 2.33
C HIS A 118 4.77 15.61 1.84
N THR A 119 4.76 16.63 2.70
CA THR A 119 4.25 17.97 2.36
C THR A 119 5.12 18.68 1.33
N ALA A 120 6.44 18.58 1.41
CA ALA A 120 7.35 19.15 0.41
C ALA A 120 7.16 18.56 -0.99
N ALA A 121 6.78 17.28 -1.08
CA ALA A 121 6.47 16.60 -2.34
C ALA A 121 5.07 16.90 -2.89
N GLY A 122 4.25 17.70 -2.18
CA GLY A 122 2.87 17.99 -2.56
C GLY A 122 1.85 16.95 -2.08
N GLY A 123 2.19 16.18 -1.05
CA GLY A 123 1.32 15.17 -0.45
C GLY A 123 0.02 15.75 0.10
N GLY A 124 -1.06 14.97 -0.05
CA GLY A 124 -2.40 15.35 0.39
C GLY A 124 -2.50 15.52 1.91
N ARG A 125 -3.09 16.62 2.38
CA ARG A 125 -3.03 17.03 3.81
C ARG A 125 -3.70 16.04 4.77
N SER A 126 -4.65 15.26 4.27
CA SER A 126 -5.35 14.23 5.04
C SER A 126 -4.91 12.80 4.72
N ALA A 127 -3.91 12.63 3.85
CA ALA A 127 -3.45 11.32 3.40
C ALA A 127 -2.68 10.61 4.53
N PRO A 128 -2.86 9.28 4.69
CA PRO A 128 -2.06 8.53 5.64
C PRO A 128 -0.63 8.31 5.12
N ILE A 129 0.29 8.11 6.06
CA ILE A 129 1.64 7.61 5.79
C ILE A 129 1.74 6.22 6.42
N PHE A 130 2.13 5.22 5.63
CA PHE A 130 2.36 3.87 6.12
C PHE A 130 3.77 3.77 6.71
N PHE A 131 3.88 3.48 8.00
CA PHE A 131 5.15 3.30 8.69
C PHE A 131 5.53 1.82 8.74
N SER A 132 6.73 1.49 8.24
CA SER A 132 7.15 0.10 8.05
C SER A 132 7.67 -0.57 9.31
N VAL A 133 7.01 -1.67 9.70
CA VAL A 133 7.56 -2.74 10.52
C VAL A 133 8.04 -3.84 9.55
N ASP A 134 9.22 -3.62 8.96
CA ASP A 134 9.85 -4.49 7.95
C ASP A 134 10.58 -5.68 8.59
N ASP A 135 9.94 -6.37 9.53
CA ASP A 135 10.51 -7.46 10.33
C ASP A 135 9.44 -8.44 10.87
N ASP A 136 9.80 -9.71 11.13
CA ASP A 136 8.91 -10.71 11.75
C ASP A 136 8.91 -10.56 13.28
N ILE A 137 8.20 -9.56 13.78
CA ILE A 137 8.16 -9.29 15.21
C ILE A 137 7.14 -10.17 15.95
N ASN A 138 7.50 -10.57 17.17
CA ASN A 138 6.57 -11.25 18.07
C ASN A 138 5.73 -10.24 18.89
N ARG A 139 4.77 -10.76 19.67
CA ARG A 139 3.85 -9.93 20.48
C ARG A 139 4.58 -9.14 21.57
N ASP A 140 5.68 -9.66 22.11
CA ASP A 140 6.47 -8.96 23.14
C ASP A 140 7.21 -7.76 22.55
N THR A 141 7.84 -7.92 21.37
CA THR A 141 8.46 -6.81 20.63
C THR A 141 7.42 -5.76 20.25
N TRP A 142 6.22 -6.19 19.84
CA TRP A 142 5.12 -5.27 19.57
C TRP A 142 4.76 -4.45 20.83
N ASN A 143 4.39 -5.11 21.92
CA ASN A 143 3.90 -4.47 23.14
C ASN A 143 4.93 -3.52 23.76
N ASN A 144 6.20 -3.93 23.78
CA ASN A 144 7.25 -3.23 24.51
C ASN A 144 7.97 -2.16 23.68
N VAL A 145 7.95 -2.28 22.35
CA VAL A 145 8.78 -1.44 21.47
C VAL A 145 7.95 -0.80 20.35
N ALA A 146 7.41 -1.59 19.44
CA ALA A 146 6.74 -1.05 18.24
C ALA A 146 5.49 -0.22 18.58
N LEU A 147 4.71 -0.64 19.58
CA LEU A 147 3.54 0.10 20.05
C LEU A 147 3.93 1.51 20.57
N GLN A 148 5.07 1.64 21.25
CA GLN A 148 5.54 2.95 21.72
C GLN A 148 5.99 3.82 20.55
N TRP A 149 6.62 3.23 19.53
CA TRP A 149 6.97 3.95 18.31
C TRP A 149 5.73 4.49 17.58
N PHE A 150 4.68 3.68 17.41
CA PHE A 150 3.40 4.14 16.86
C PHE A 150 2.73 5.23 17.71
N ARG A 151 2.82 5.16 19.04
CA ARG A 151 2.34 6.25 19.92
C ARG A 151 3.12 7.55 19.70
N GLY A 152 4.43 7.46 19.50
CA GLY A 152 5.27 8.59 19.10
C GLY A 152 4.83 9.20 17.78
N ILE A 153 4.61 8.37 16.76
CA ILE A 153 4.09 8.80 15.45
C ILE A 153 2.75 9.51 15.59
N ASN A 154 1.82 8.92 16.36
CA ASN A 154 0.49 9.45 16.58
C ASN A 154 0.50 10.78 17.34
N SER A 155 1.51 11.06 18.16
CA SER A 155 1.64 12.36 18.82
C SER A 155 1.91 13.51 17.84
N VAL A 156 2.41 13.21 16.63
CA VAL A 156 2.71 14.19 15.58
C VAL A 156 1.61 14.20 14.51
N LEU A 157 1.25 13.02 13.99
CA LEU A 157 0.33 12.89 12.86
C LEU A 157 -1.12 12.66 13.27
N GLY A 158 -1.38 12.20 14.49
CA GLY A 158 -2.67 11.65 14.88
C GLY A 158 -2.97 10.30 14.19
N VAL A 159 -3.77 9.47 14.86
CA VAL A 159 -4.10 8.11 14.41
C VAL A 159 -4.63 8.07 12.97
N GLN A 160 -5.47 9.03 12.60
CA GLN A 160 -6.16 9.02 11.29
C GLN A 160 -5.23 9.24 10.09
N ARG A 161 -3.99 9.71 10.29
CA ARG A 161 -2.94 9.81 9.26
C ARG A 161 -1.83 8.76 9.42
N THR A 162 -1.97 7.86 10.37
CA THR A 162 -0.97 6.82 10.63
C THR A 162 -1.46 5.49 10.05
N GLY A 163 -0.66 4.94 9.14
CA GLY A 163 -0.79 3.58 8.65
C GLY A 163 0.39 2.71 9.04
N ILE A 164 0.24 1.40 8.87
CA ILE A 164 1.28 0.40 9.11
C ILE A 164 1.55 -0.41 7.85
N TYR A 165 2.83 -0.62 7.54
CA TYR A 165 3.27 -1.74 6.72
C TYR A 165 3.84 -2.85 7.59
N GLY A 166 3.50 -4.11 7.33
CA GLY A 166 4.08 -5.25 8.03
C GLY A 166 3.38 -6.59 7.77
N GLY A 167 3.79 -7.62 8.51
CA GLY A 167 3.13 -8.92 8.50
C GLY A 167 1.72 -8.88 9.10
N VAL A 168 0.94 -9.94 8.88
CA VAL A 168 -0.47 -10.06 9.32
C VAL A 168 -0.67 -9.71 10.80
N ASN A 169 0.21 -10.20 11.66
CA ASN A 169 0.14 -9.99 13.11
C ASN A 169 0.30 -8.50 13.46
N ALA A 170 1.33 -7.85 12.94
CA ALA A 170 1.57 -6.42 13.20
C ALA A 170 0.40 -5.56 12.73
N CYS A 171 -0.18 -5.83 11.55
CA CYS A 171 -1.36 -5.13 11.06
C CYS A 171 -2.58 -5.33 11.98
N GLN A 172 -2.85 -6.56 12.41
CA GLN A 172 -3.97 -6.87 13.32
C GLN A 172 -3.78 -6.21 14.68
N TRP A 173 -2.58 -6.26 15.24
CA TRP A 173 -2.24 -5.66 16.52
C TRP A 173 -2.35 -4.14 16.48
N ALA A 174 -1.84 -3.49 15.44
CA ALA A 174 -1.98 -2.05 15.24
C ALA A 174 -3.44 -1.59 15.18
N ALA A 175 -4.28 -2.37 14.47
CA ALA A 175 -5.71 -2.11 14.39
C ALA A 175 -6.41 -2.31 15.75
N ALA A 176 -6.10 -3.39 16.46
CA ALA A 176 -6.68 -3.72 17.76
C ALA A 176 -6.29 -2.71 18.84
N ASP A 177 -5.03 -2.25 18.85
CA ASP A 177 -4.53 -1.27 19.81
C ASP A 177 -4.90 0.18 19.43
N GLY A 178 -5.63 0.38 18.32
CA GLY A 178 -6.17 1.68 17.91
C GLY A 178 -5.12 2.70 17.49
N VAL A 179 -3.95 2.25 17.02
CA VAL A 179 -2.83 3.13 16.65
C VAL A 179 -2.71 3.43 15.15
N ILE A 180 -3.62 2.87 14.34
CA ILE A 180 -3.74 3.18 12.90
C ILE A 180 -5.16 3.65 12.56
N GLY A 181 -5.25 4.51 11.55
CA GLY A 181 -6.50 5.13 11.12
C GLY A 181 -7.42 4.22 10.29
N ASN A 182 -8.57 4.78 9.92
CA ASN A 182 -9.58 4.09 9.14
C ASN A 182 -9.63 4.60 7.70
N SER A 183 -9.83 3.71 6.75
CA SER A 183 -10.21 4.08 5.39
C SER A 183 -11.64 4.63 5.35
N ARG A 184 -11.95 5.48 4.37
CA ARG A 184 -13.36 5.79 4.04
C ARG A 184 -14.10 4.58 3.46
N THR A 185 -13.37 3.58 2.97
CA THR A 185 -13.95 2.29 2.59
C THR A 185 -14.33 1.54 3.88
N PRO A 186 -15.62 1.22 4.11
CA PRO A 186 -16.06 0.58 5.35
C PRO A 186 -15.30 -0.73 5.63
N GLY A 187 -14.99 -0.95 6.91
CA GLY A 187 -14.28 -2.17 7.37
C GLY A 187 -12.77 -2.16 7.17
N HIS A 188 -12.21 -1.14 6.50
CA HIS A 188 -10.79 -1.08 6.18
C HIS A 188 -10.03 -0.09 7.07
N ARG A 189 -8.78 -0.44 7.37
CA ARG A 189 -7.82 0.30 8.19
C ARG A 189 -6.63 0.67 7.32
N TRP A 190 -5.83 1.67 7.73
CA TRP A 190 -4.54 1.98 7.11
C TRP A 190 -3.49 0.89 7.37
N ALA A 191 -3.76 -0.33 6.93
CA ALA A 191 -2.89 -1.49 7.00
C ALA A 191 -2.50 -1.89 5.58
N TRP A 192 -1.21 -1.90 5.33
CA TRP A 192 -0.56 -2.45 4.14
C TRP A 192 0.15 -3.73 4.55
N GLN A 193 -0.48 -4.86 4.26
CA GLN A 193 0.04 -6.15 4.68
C GLN A 193 1.02 -6.70 3.64
N THR A 194 2.17 -7.25 4.04
CA THR A 194 3.02 -8.03 3.13
C THR A 194 2.75 -9.53 3.23
N ARG A 195 2.93 -10.28 2.13
CA ARG A 195 2.95 -11.75 2.18
C ARG A 195 4.07 -12.27 3.10
N SER A 196 5.16 -11.52 3.20
CA SER A 196 6.26 -11.82 4.12
C SER A 196 5.72 -11.84 5.54
N TRP A 197 6.18 -12.80 6.34
CA TRP A 197 5.80 -12.93 7.76
C TRP A 197 4.29 -13.16 8.01
N SER A 198 3.50 -13.36 6.95
CA SER A 198 2.05 -13.55 7.05
C SER A 198 1.60 -15.02 6.99
N ARG A 199 2.51 -15.96 6.67
CA ARG A 199 2.25 -17.41 6.71
C ARG A 199 0.98 -17.83 5.95
N GLY A 200 0.72 -17.16 4.82
CA GLY A 200 -0.47 -17.39 3.97
C GLY A 200 -1.76 -16.74 4.47
N GLN A 201 -1.76 -16.09 5.64
CA GLN A 201 -2.94 -15.42 6.19
C GLN A 201 -3.15 -14.03 5.58
N ARG A 202 -4.39 -13.55 5.64
CA ARG A 202 -4.80 -12.22 5.17
C ARG A 202 -5.58 -11.50 6.27
N PHE A 203 -5.24 -10.25 6.52
CA PHE A 203 -6.04 -9.36 7.37
C PHE A 203 -7.16 -8.75 6.53
N PRO A 204 -8.44 -9.06 6.79
CA PRO A 204 -9.55 -8.56 5.96
C PRO A 204 -9.69 -7.04 5.96
N GLY A 205 -9.18 -6.36 7.00
CA GLY A 205 -9.21 -4.90 7.11
C GLY A 205 -8.06 -4.17 6.41
N ALA A 206 -7.14 -4.87 5.73
CA ALA A 206 -6.03 -4.21 5.04
C ALA A 206 -6.49 -3.49 3.76
N VAL A 207 -5.99 -2.27 3.51
CA VAL A 207 -6.26 -1.53 2.27
C VAL A 207 -5.33 -1.91 1.12
N LEU A 208 -4.16 -2.46 1.45
CA LEU A 208 -3.12 -2.84 0.50
C LEU A 208 -2.54 -4.20 0.89
N PHE A 209 -2.14 -5.00 -0.11
CA PHE A 209 -1.38 -6.22 0.12
C PHE A 209 -0.21 -6.38 -0.84
N GLN A 210 1.02 -6.43 -0.31
CA GLN A 210 2.22 -6.73 -1.08
C GLN A 210 2.27 -8.22 -1.43
N ARG A 211 1.84 -8.55 -2.65
CA ARG A 211 1.75 -9.94 -3.16
C ARG A 211 3.07 -10.42 -3.75
N ILE A 212 3.85 -9.51 -4.35
CA ILE A 212 5.18 -9.79 -4.89
C ILE A 212 6.18 -8.98 -4.09
N VAL A 213 7.15 -9.67 -3.52
CA VAL A 213 8.30 -9.10 -2.81
C VAL A 213 9.54 -9.49 -3.61
N SER A 214 10.14 -8.52 -4.27
CA SER A 214 11.30 -8.70 -5.11
C SER A 214 12.51 -9.04 -4.26
N THR A 215 13.06 -10.22 -4.53
CA THR A 215 14.27 -10.72 -3.90
C THR A 215 15.12 -11.43 -4.96
N ALA A 216 16.40 -11.63 -4.69
CA ALA A 216 17.27 -12.33 -5.63
C ALA A 216 16.77 -13.74 -6.02
N SER A 217 16.04 -14.42 -5.12
CA SER A 217 15.47 -15.75 -5.37
C SER A 217 14.03 -15.72 -5.90
N THR A 218 13.35 -14.58 -5.82
CA THR A 218 11.98 -14.39 -6.34
C THR A 218 11.89 -12.95 -6.84
N PRO A 219 12.47 -12.67 -8.02
CA PRO A 219 12.50 -11.31 -8.54
C PRO A 219 11.09 -10.85 -8.91
N GLY A 220 10.83 -9.56 -8.67
CA GLY A 220 9.63 -8.89 -9.13
C GLY A 220 9.63 -8.65 -10.63
N PRO A 221 8.50 -8.24 -11.21
CA PRO A 221 8.46 -7.82 -12.60
C PRO A 221 9.37 -6.60 -12.84
N ILE A 222 9.89 -6.49 -14.07
CA ILE A 222 10.69 -5.34 -14.48
C ILE A 222 9.77 -4.22 -14.97
N VAL A 223 9.86 -3.05 -14.35
CA VAL A 223 9.15 -1.82 -14.77
C VAL A 223 10.17 -0.70 -14.92
N GLY A 224 10.21 -0.08 -16.10
CA GLY A 224 11.21 0.94 -16.46
C GLY A 224 12.65 0.52 -16.17
N GLY A 225 12.97 -0.76 -16.32
CA GLY A 225 14.32 -1.33 -16.21
C GLY A 225 14.79 -1.65 -14.78
N ILE A 226 13.91 -1.72 -13.78
CA ILE A 226 14.23 -2.28 -12.45
C ILE A 226 13.14 -3.24 -11.98
N GLU A 227 13.52 -4.18 -11.11
CA GLU A 227 12.58 -5.03 -10.40
C GLU A 227 11.78 -4.19 -9.39
N VAL A 228 10.47 -4.46 -9.28
CA VAL A 228 9.57 -3.77 -8.37
C VAL A 228 8.77 -4.75 -7.52
N ASP A 229 8.35 -4.30 -6.35
CA ASP A 229 7.35 -4.98 -5.54
C ASP A 229 5.95 -4.67 -6.10
N VAL A 230 5.01 -5.61 -5.95
CA VAL A 230 3.63 -5.45 -6.48
C VAL A 230 2.61 -5.62 -5.37
N ASN A 231 1.73 -4.63 -5.28
CA ASN A 231 0.74 -4.48 -4.23
C ASN A 231 -0.67 -4.50 -4.84
N ASP A 232 -1.52 -5.38 -4.33
CA ASP A 232 -2.95 -5.41 -4.66
C ASP A 232 -3.68 -4.32 -3.86
N VAL A 233 -4.52 -3.53 -4.53
CA VAL A 233 -5.41 -2.55 -3.89
C VAL A 233 -6.68 -3.24 -3.44
N LEU A 234 -6.97 -3.17 -2.13
CA LEU A 234 -8.08 -3.90 -1.51
C LEU A 234 -9.26 -2.99 -1.13
N ALA A 235 -9.05 -1.67 -1.15
CA ALA A 235 -10.04 -0.66 -0.82
C ALA A 235 -10.07 0.44 -1.87
N GLN A 236 -11.24 1.03 -2.12
CA GLN A 236 -11.36 2.18 -3.03
C GLN A 236 -10.54 3.37 -2.52
N ASP A 237 -10.52 3.54 -1.21
CA ASP A 237 -9.64 4.47 -0.51
C ASP A 237 -8.52 3.69 0.18
N CYS A 238 -7.35 3.65 -0.46
CA CYS A 238 -6.14 3.03 0.05
C CYS A 238 -5.13 4.04 0.60
N GLY A 239 -5.55 5.31 0.79
CA GLY A 239 -4.70 6.40 1.25
C GLY A 239 -4.06 7.21 0.12
N GLN A 240 -4.61 7.13 -1.10
CA GLN A 240 -4.06 7.84 -2.25
C GLN A 240 -4.24 9.36 -2.15
N TRP A 241 -3.19 10.13 -2.43
CA TRP A 241 -3.13 11.58 -2.19
C TRP A 241 -4.29 12.37 -2.82
N ASN A 242 -4.71 11.99 -4.03
CA ASN A 242 -5.77 12.69 -4.77
C ASN A 242 -7.16 12.58 -4.13
N LEU A 243 -7.39 11.61 -3.23
CA LEU A 243 -8.61 11.54 -2.44
C LEU A 243 -8.48 12.23 -1.07
N HIS A 244 -7.34 12.82 -0.77
CA HIS A 244 -6.98 13.38 0.53
C HIS A 244 -6.34 14.78 0.43
N PRO A 245 -6.97 15.76 -0.24
CA PRO A 245 -6.41 17.10 -0.40
C PRO A 245 -6.11 17.82 0.92
#